data_AF-A0AAV5VVG6-F1
#
_entry.id   AF-A0AAV5VVG6-F1
#
_cell.length_a   1.000
_cell.length_b   1.000
_cell.length_c   1.000
_cell.angle_alpha   90.00
_cell.angle_beta   90.00
_cell.angle_gamma   90.00
#
_symmetry.space_group_name_H-M   'P 1'
#
loop_
_entity.id
_entity.type
_entity.pdbx_description
1 polymer ?
#
loop_
_entity_poly.entity_id
_entity_poly.type
_entity_poly.pdbx_seq_one_letter_code
_entity_poly.pdbx_strand_id
1 'polypeptide(L)'
;MLSTADSNWSSNLAIPISEWDYDSSCCRDTIIILRIVELINILIATTSALLYFLILNKTRIVHINLRVLLITMVMTDLALLYIRIFDIINFSGRFEDNINLLFLRFTCWVLGIVLLPSIIFERIYAVRHYRMYGEVSIY
;
A
#
# COMPACT_ATOMS: atom_id res chain seq x y z
N MET A 1 -44.82 -36.05 -3.93
CA MET A 1 -45.44 -35.08 -3.01
C MET A 1 -44.40 -34.02 -2.68
N LEU A 2 -44.60 -32.82 -3.21
CA LEU A 2 -43.90 -31.61 -2.79
C LEU A 2 -44.41 -31.25 -1.38
N SER A 3 -43.50 -31.04 -0.43
CA SER A 3 -43.79 -30.34 0.82
C SER A 3 -42.67 -29.34 1.06
N THR A 4 -43.00 -28.11 0.72
CA THR A 4 -42.39 -26.85 1.13
C THR A 4 -42.08 -26.80 2.63
N ALA A 5 -40.83 -26.51 2.97
CA ALA A 5 -40.43 -25.93 4.24
C ALA A 5 -39.23 -25.01 4.01
N ASP A 6 -39.47 -23.94 3.24
CA ASP A 6 -38.70 -22.72 3.36
C ASP A 6 -39.01 -22.05 4.71
N SER A 7 -38.08 -21.18 5.12
CA SER A 7 -38.16 -20.21 6.22
C SER A 7 -37.87 -20.74 7.63
N ASN A 8 -36.57 -20.75 8.00
CA ASN A 8 -36.06 -20.22 9.29
C ASN A 8 -34.53 -20.33 9.41
N TRP A 9 -33.79 -19.98 8.37
CA TRP A 9 -32.32 -19.86 8.46
C TRP A 9 -31.88 -18.50 9.02
N SER A 10 -32.78 -17.51 9.07
CA SER A 10 -32.52 -16.19 9.66
C SER A 10 -32.60 -16.17 11.19
N SER A 11 -33.22 -17.18 11.83
CA SER A 11 -33.40 -17.23 13.29
C SER A 11 -32.19 -17.80 14.06
N ASN A 12 -31.16 -18.31 13.37
CA ASN A 12 -29.92 -18.78 14.00
C ASN A 12 -28.78 -17.74 13.96
N LEU A 13 -29.06 -16.50 13.54
CA LEU A 13 -28.12 -15.38 13.65
C LEU A 13 -28.29 -14.55 14.94
N ALA A 14 -29.08 -15.03 15.89
CA ALA A 14 -29.06 -14.57 17.27
C ALA A 14 -28.25 -15.57 18.11
N ILE A 15 -26.97 -15.74 17.78
CA ILE A 15 -26.04 -16.43 18.68
C ILE A 15 -25.87 -15.50 19.90
N PRO A 16 -26.28 -15.93 21.11
CA PRO A 16 -26.04 -15.15 22.32
C PRO A 16 -24.52 -15.00 22.49
N ILE A 17 -24.10 -13.80 22.93
CA ILE A 17 -22.70 -13.35 23.12
C ILE A 17 -21.96 -14.19 24.21
N SER A 18 -22.51 -15.31 24.67
CA SER A 18 -22.06 -16.04 25.86
C SER A 18 -21.27 -17.33 25.62
N GLU A 19 -20.96 -17.69 24.37
CA GLU A 19 -19.98 -18.75 24.08
C GLU A 19 -18.79 -18.14 23.32
N TRP A 20 -18.04 -17.31 24.04
CA TRP A 20 -16.71 -16.88 23.64
C TRP A 20 -15.72 -18.00 23.98
N ASP A 21 -15.37 -18.80 22.98
CA ASP A 21 -14.26 -19.75 23.04
C ASP A 21 -12.98 -19.02 23.51
N TYR A 22 -12.32 -19.55 24.54
CA TYR A 22 -11.08 -18.98 25.09
C TYR A 22 -9.96 -18.84 24.03
N ASP A 23 -9.95 -19.71 23.01
CA ASP A 23 -9.03 -19.63 21.86
C ASP A 23 -9.33 -18.41 20.96
N SER A 24 -10.59 -17.98 20.85
CA SER A 24 -10.98 -16.80 20.05
C SER A 24 -10.56 -15.48 20.69
N SER A 25 -10.39 -15.45 22.01
CA SER A 25 -9.93 -14.27 22.76
C SER A 25 -8.44 -13.97 22.49
N CYS A 26 -7.60 -15.02 22.43
CA CYS A 26 -6.18 -14.89 22.06
C CYS A 26 -6.00 -14.38 20.62
N CYS A 27 -6.85 -14.86 19.69
CA CYS A 27 -6.88 -14.34 18.33
C CYS A 27 -7.36 -12.89 18.28
N ARG A 28 -8.34 -12.50 19.10
CA ARG A 28 -8.84 -11.11 19.16
C ARG A 28 -7.74 -10.14 19.59
N ASP A 29 -7.03 -10.44 20.66
CA ASP A 29 -5.96 -9.57 21.17
C ASP A 29 -4.81 -9.46 20.16
N THR A 30 -4.44 -10.57 19.52
CA THR A 30 -3.43 -10.60 18.46
C THR A 30 -3.84 -9.76 17.25
N ILE A 31 -5.11 -9.84 16.81
CA ILE A 31 -5.65 -9.05 15.70
C ILE A 31 -5.64 -7.55 16.06
N ILE A 32 -6.01 -7.19 17.28
CA ILE A 32 -5.97 -5.80 17.76
C ILE A 32 -4.54 -5.26 17.74
N ILE A 33 -3.58 -6.03 18.29
CA ILE A 33 -2.16 -5.64 18.31
C ILE A 33 -1.62 -5.49 16.89
N LEU A 34 -1.92 -6.44 15.99
CA LEU A 34 -1.50 -6.38 14.59
C LEU A 34 -1.99 -5.09 13.92
N ARG A 35 -3.24 -4.70 14.14
CA ARG A 35 -3.82 -3.47 13.59
C ARG A 35 -3.19 -2.22 14.15
N ILE A 36 -2.88 -2.20 15.46
CA ILE A 36 -2.16 -1.08 16.07
C ILE A 36 -0.77 -0.92 15.42
N VAL A 37 -0.05 -2.03 15.24
CA VAL A 37 1.26 -2.03 14.57
C VAL A 37 1.14 -1.55 13.13
N GLU A 38 0.13 -2.01 12.38
CA GLU A 38 -0.12 -1.55 11.01
C GLU A 38 -0.43 -0.05 10.95
N LEU A 39 -1.25 0.47 11.87
CA LEU A 39 -1.58 1.89 11.95
C LEU A 39 -0.34 2.75 12.26
N ILE A 40 0.51 2.30 13.19
CA ILE A 40 1.80 2.95 13.48
C ILE A 40 2.69 2.95 12.23
N ASN A 41 2.77 1.82 11.52
CA ASN A 41 3.57 1.72 10.30
C ASN A 41 3.08 2.70 9.22
N ILE A 42 1.77 2.85 9.06
CA ILE A 42 1.16 3.83 8.12
C ILE A 42 1.52 5.26 8.52
N LEU A 43 1.50 5.60 9.81
CA LEU A 43 1.93 6.92 10.29
C LEU A 43 3.42 7.18 10.02
N ILE A 44 4.28 6.20 10.26
CA ILE A 44 5.72 6.34 9.99
C ILE A 44 5.99 6.48 8.49
N ALA A 45 5.30 5.69 7.66
CA ALA A 45 5.48 5.73 6.21
C ALA A 45 4.96 7.03 5.58
N THR A 46 3.82 7.55 6.05
CA THR A 46 3.29 8.84 5.59
C THR A 46 4.17 10.01 5.99
N THR A 47 4.70 10.02 7.22
CA THR A 47 5.65 11.05 7.67
C THR A 47 6.98 10.99 6.93
N SER A 48 7.52 9.79 6.67
CA SER A 48 8.75 9.63 5.89
C SER A 48 8.58 10.06 4.43
N ALA A 49 7.43 9.74 3.81
CA ALA A 49 7.10 10.20 2.46
C ALA A 49 7.00 11.73 2.36
N LEU A 50 6.39 12.39 3.36
CA LEU A 50 6.33 13.85 3.43
C LEU A 50 7.72 14.47 3.55
N LEU A 51 8.56 13.96 4.46
CA LEU A 51 9.95 14.41 4.61
C LEU A 51 10.73 14.24 3.32
N TYR A 52 10.54 13.12 2.64
CA TYR A 52 11.18 12.84 1.36
C TYR A 52 10.81 13.87 0.29
N PHE A 53 9.52 14.20 0.17
CA PHE A 53 9.05 15.22 -0.76
C PHE A 53 9.64 16.61 -0.44
N LEU A 54 9.73 16.97 0.85
CA LEU A 54 10.33 18.23 1.29
C LEU A 54 11.82 18.31 0.92
N ILE A 55 12.56 17.21 1.09
CA ILE A 55 13.98 17.13 0.73
C ILE A 55 14.15 17.25 -0.79
N LEU A 56 13.39 16.48 -1.57
CA LEU A 56 13.43 16.55 -3.03
C LEU A 56 13.06 17.93 -3.57
N ASN A 57 12.17 18.66 -2.88
CA ASN A 57 11.81 20.01 -3.30
C ASN A 57 12.90 21.04 -3.03
N LYS A 58 13.67 20.89 -1.96
CA LYS A 58 14.79 21.80 -1.64
C LYS A 58 16.07 21.47 -2.41
N THR A 59 16.29 20.22 -2.77
CA THR A 59 17.52 19.79 -3.45
C THR A 59 17.51 20.14 -4.94
N ARG A 60 18.53 20.88 -5.38
CA ARG A 60 18.72 21.25 -6.80
C ARG A 60 19.65 20.30 -7.58
N ILE A 61 20.27 19.35 -6.89
CA ILE A 61 21.34 18.50 -7.42
C ILE A 61 20.77 17.30 -8.20
N VAL A 62 19.50 16.96 -7.97
CA VAL A 62 18.86 15.79 -8.57
C VAL A 62 18.27 16.14 -9.93
N HIS A 63 18.57 15.33 -10.96
CA HIS A 63 17.97 15.48 -12.29
C HIS A 63 16.44 15.42 -12.23
N ILE A 64 15.79 16.24 -13.06
CA ILE A 64 14.32 16.34 -13.11
C ILE A 64 13.66 14.96 -13.35
N ASN A 65 14.22 14.15 -14.24
CA ASN A 65 13.69 12.83 -14.59
C ASN A 65 13.74 11.88 -13.40
N LEU A 66 14.90 11.78 -12.75
CA LEU A 66 15.04 10.99 -11.53
C LEU A 66 14.12 11.47 -10.42
N ARG A 67 13.99 12.79 -10.25
CA ARG A 67 13.11 13.36 -9.23
C ARG A 67 11.66 12.94 -9.46
N VAL A 68 11.19 12.95 -10.71
CA VAL A 68 9.85 12.45 -11.06
C VAL A 68 9.72 10.97 -10.73
N LEU A 69 10.67 10.13 -11.16
CA LEU A 69 10.65 8.68 -10.87
C LEU A 69 10.59 8.37 -9.37
N LEU A 70 11.38 9.08 -8.57
CA LEU A 70 11.41 8.93 -7.12
C LEU A 70 10.09 9.39 -6.47
N ILE A 71 9.50 10.49 -6.93
CA ILE A 71 8.18 10.92 -6.46
C ILE A 71 7.11 9.88 -6.82
N THR A 72 7.11 9.36 -8.05
CA THR A 72 6.16 8.32 -8.48
C THR A 72 6.30 7.05 -7.64
N MET A 73 7.53 6.65 -7.29
CA MET A 73 7.79 5.52 -6.39
C MET A 73 7.15 5.74 -5.01
N VAL A 74 7.41 6.89 -4.37
CA VAL A 74 6.81 7.20 -3.07
C VAL A 74 5.28 7.26 -3.14
N MET A 75 4.71 7.83 -4.21
CA MET A 75 3.26 7.86 -4.39
C MET A 75 2.66 6.45 -4.56
N THR A 76 3.39 5.54 -5.20
CA THR A 76 2.97 4.14 -5.37
C THR A 76 2.95 3.42 -4.02
N ASP A 77 3.98 3.63 -3.19
CA ASP A 77 4.04 3.05 -1.84
C ASP A 77 2.92 3.59 -0.95
N LEU A 78 2.66 4.91 -1.02
CA LEU A 78 1.53 5.52 -0.30
C LEU A 78 0.18 4.97 -0.78
N ALA A 79 -0.02 4.79 -2.08
CA ALA A 79 -1.26 4.22 -2.62
C ALA A 79 -1.51 2.80 -2.08
N LEU A 80 -0.48 1.95 -2.03
CA LEU A 80 -0.57 0.61 -1.44
C LEU A 80 -0.89 0.65 0.06
N LEU A 81 -0.31 1.59 0.79
CA LEU A 81 -0.60 1.79 2.22
C LEU A 81 -2.04 2.26 2.45
N TYR A 82 -2.55 3.18 1.63
CA TYR A 82 -3.93 3.64 1.73
C TYR A 82 -4.95 2.53 1.44
N ILE A 83 -4.65 1.63 0.48
CA ILE A 83 -5.49 0.43 0.25
C ILE A 83 -5.59 -0.41 1.53
N ARG A 84 -4.49 -0.59 2.27
CA ARG A 84 -4.52 -1.32 3.55
C ARG A 84 -5.37 -0.65 4.63
N ILE A 85 -5.53 0.67 4.62
CA ILE A 85 -6.42 1.35 5.57
C ILE A 85 -7.87 0.88 5.37
N PHE A 86 -8.30 0.70 4.12
CA PHE A 86 -9.63 0.16 3.83
C PHE A 86 -9.81 -1.26 4.38
N ASP A 87 -8.77 -2.09 4.29
CA ASP A 87 -8.76 -3.45 4.86
C ASP A 87 -8.86 -3.42 6.40
N ILE A 88 -8.23 -2.45 7.07
CA ILE A 88 -8.28 -2.29 8.53
C ILE A 88 -9.66 -1.83 9.01
N ILE A 89 -10.30 -0.92 8.26
CA ILE A 89 -11.60 -0.31 8.64
C ILE A 89 -12.76 -1.29 8.39
N ASN A 90 -12.73 -2.08 7.31
CA ASN A 90 -13.78 -3.07 7.03
C ASN A 90 -13.66 -4.27 7.99
N PHE A 91 -14.27 -4.12 9.16
CA PHE A 91 -14.22 -5.06 10.29
C PHE A 91 -14.90 -6.41 10.04
N SER A 92 -15.61 -6.58 8.93
CA SER A 92 -16.49 -7.74 8.71
C SER A 92 -15.74 -9.05 8.53
N GLY A 93 -14.42 -9.04 8.25
CA GLY A 93 -13.62 -10.24 7.97
C GLY A 93 -14.07 -10.99 6.70
N ARG A 94 -15.16 -10.53 6.07
CA ARG A 94 -15.62 -10.93 4.76
C ARG A 94 -14.93 -10.00 3.78
N PHE A 95 -13.88 -10.52 3.16
CA PHE A 95 -13.40 -10.05 1.86
C PHE A 95 -14.59 -10.18 0.89
N GLU A 96 -15.50 -9.23 0.88
CA GLU A 96 -16.25 -8.96 -0.35
C GLU A 96 -15.23 -8.32 -1.27
N ASP A 97 -14.69 -9.15 -2.17
CA ASP A 97 -13.67 -8.80 -3.15
C ASP A 97 -14.13 -7.60 -3.97
N ASN A 98 -13.82 -6.39 -3.49
CA ASN A 98 -14.03 -5.20 -4.25
C ASN A 98 -13.02 -5.22 -5.40
N ILE A 99 -13.47 -5.64 -6.57
CA ILE A 99 -12.67 -5.81 -7.79
C ILE A 99 -11.82 -4.55 -8.06
N ASN A 100 -12.33 -3.37 -7.72
CA ASN A 100 -11.61 -2.11 -7.87
C ASN A 100 -10.37 -2.02 -6.94
N LEU A 101 -10.48 -2.46 -5.69
CA LEU A 101 -9.35 -2.50 -4.75
C LEU A 101 -8.31 -3.53 -5.18
N LEU A 102 -8.74 -4.70 -5.67
CA LEU A 102 -7.85 -5.73 -6.19
C LEU A 102 -7.10 -5.23 -7.43
N PHE A 103 -7.81 -4.61 -8.37
CA PHE A 103 -7.23 -4.02 -9.57
C PHE A 103 -6.23 -2.91 -9.24
N LEU A 104 -6.57 -2.03 -8.30
CA LEU A 104 -5.69 -0.96 -7.86
C LEU A 104 -4.41 -1.51 -7.21
N ARG A 105 -4.54 -2.53 -6.36
CA ARG A 105 -3.41 -3.21 -5.71
C ARG A 105 -2.49 -3.86 -6.74
N PHE A 106 -3.05 -4.57 -7.72
CA PHE A 106 -2.30 -5.19 -8.80
C PHE A 106 -1.55 -4.14 -9.64
N THR A 107 -2.23 -3.05 -10.00
CA THR A 107 -1.65 -1.95 -10.78
C THR A 107 -0.47 -1.30 -10.06
N CYS A 108 -0.60 -1.04 -8.75
CA CYS A 108 0.49 -0.48 -7.96
C CYS A 108 1.68 -1.45 -7.86
N TRP A 109 1.42 -2.76 -7.78
CA TRP A 109 2.47 -3.78 -7.76
C TRP A 109 3.26 -3.82 -9.08
N VAL A 110 2.55 -3.83 -10.21
CA VAL A 110 3.16 -3.77 -11.54
C VAL A 110 3.97 -2.48 -11.71
N LEU A 111 3.41 -1.35 -11.28
CA LEU A 111 4.09 -0.06 -11.33
C LEU A 111 5.39 -0.07 -10.51
N GLY A 112 5.36 -0.63 -9.30
CA GLY A 112 6.55 -0.79 -8.45
C GLY A 112 7.65 -1.62 -9.13
N ILE A 113 7.28 -2.73 -9.78
CA ILE A 113 8.23 -3.56 -10.53
C ILE A 113 8.85 -2.80 -11.70
N VAL A 114 8.08 -1.97 -12.41
CA VAL A 114 8.55 -1.20 -13.57
C VAL A 114 9.38 0.03 -13.17
N LEU A 115 9.10 0.63 -12.01
CA LEU A 115 9.82 1.82 -11.54
C LEU A 115 11.27 1.51 -11.16
N LEU A 116 11.54 0.36 -10.53
CA LEU A 116 12.91 -0.04 -10.15
C LEU A 116 13.89 -0.07 -11.35
N PRO A 117 13.63 -0.81 -12.45
CA PRO A 117 14.51 -0.78 -13.62
C PRO A 117 14.54 0.59 -14.27
N SER A 118 13.44 1.36 -14.25
CA SER A 118 13.42 2.74 -14.79
C SER A 118 14.40 3.65 -14.07
N ILE A 119 14.50 3.56 -12.75
CA ILE A 119 15.49 4.29 -11.94
C ILE A 119 16.91 3.83 -12.30
N ILE A 120 17.14 2.53 -12.44
CA ILE A 120 18.45 1.98 -12.82
C ILE A 120 18.89 2.50 -14.19
N PHE A 121 17.99 2.47 -15.19
CA PHE A 121 18.27 2.96 -16.53
C PHE A 121 18.52 4.47 -16.55
N GLU A 122 17.75 5.24 -15.78
CA GLU A 122 17.99 6.69 -15.63
C GLU A 122 19.40 6.95 -15.08
N ARG A 123 19.83 6.19 -14.06
CA ARG A 123 21.17 6.32 -13.50
C ARG A 123 22.27 5.93 -14.48
N ILE A 124 22.10 4.83 -15.23
CA ILE A 124 23.06 4.41 -16.26
C ILE A 124 23.16 5.48 -17.36
N TYR A 125 22.02 6.01 -17.81
CA TYR A 125 21.96 7.07 -18.81
C TYR A 125 22.66 8.34 -18.31
N ALA A 126 22.35 8.76 -17.08
CA ALA A 126 22.95 9.92 -16.45
C ALA A 126 24.48 9.79 -16.36
N VAL A 127 24.99 8.64 -15.91
CA VAL A 127 26.45 8.39 -15.80
C VAL A 127 27.13 8.42 -17.17
N ARG A 128 26.50 7.87 -18.22
CA ARG A 128 27.07 7.82 -19.57
C ARG A 128 27.07 9.18 -20.25
N HIS A 129 25.95 9.90 -20.18
CA HIS A 129 25.78 11.15 -20.93
C HIS A 129 26.30 12.39 -20.17
N TYR A 130 26.14 12.49 -18.85
CA TYR A 130 26.60 13.69 -18.13
C TYR A 130 28.13 13.76 -17.96
N ARG A 131 28.83 12.62 -18.06
CA ARG A 131 30.29 12.65 -18.23
C ARG A 131 30.72 13.39 -19.50
N MET A 132 29.98 13.22 -20.60
CA MET A 132 30.30 13.91 -21.85
C MET A 132 30.05 15.43 -21.77
N TYR A 133 29.03 15.89 -21.03
CA TYR A 133 28.76 17.33 -20.89
C TYR A 133 29.74 18.07 -19.98
N GLY A 134 30.34 17.39 -18.99
CA GLY A 134 31.40 17.96 -18.15
C GLY A 134 32.73 18.17 -18.90
N GLU A 135 32.95 17.44 -20.00
CA GLU A 135 34.15 17.57 -20.84
C GLU A 135 34.00 18.60 -21.96
N VAL A 136 32.77 18.93 -22.37
CA VAL A 136 32.50 19.86 -23.49
C VAL A 136 32.40 21.33 -23.03
N SER A 137 32.40 21.63 -21.73
CA SER A 137 32.28 23.00 -21.20
C SER A 137 33.63 23.66 -20.81
N ILE A 138 34.75 23.20 -21.37
CA ILE A 138 36.05 23.89 -21.25
C ILE A 138 36.45 24.37 -22.66
N TYR A 139 35.71 25.32 -23.23
CA TYR A 139 36.18 26.21 -24.29
C TYR A 139 35.39 27.52 -24.26
#